data_AF-A0A5P0ZS27-F1
#
_entry.id   AF-A0A5P0ZS27-F1
#
_cell.length_a   1.000
_cell.length_b   1.000
_cell.length_c   1.000
_cell.angle_alpha   90.00
_cell.angle_beta   90.00
_cell.angle_gamma   90.00
#
_symmetry.space_group_name_H-M   'P 1'
#
loop_
_entity.id
_entity.type
_entity.pdbx_description
1 polymer ?
#
loop_
_entity_poly.entity_id
_entity_poly.type
_entity_poly.pdbx_seq_one_letter_code
_entity_poly.pdbx_strand_id
1 'polypeptide(L)'
;MFYLINFKHISYFVMILDVTFLTAHHKRSIKKGVRFLTTDYRRESKQIKFRVTPEEYERLEAMAETLNISVPMLAKQATQKKRIKQPRIDRQGALEIAKELRAIGTNLNQLTKAVHTSHIDETLAKKLLRKLEMLRKGLRYLWQRLN
;
A
#
# COMPACT_ATOMS: atom_id res chain seq x y z
N MET A 1 10.86 -19.80 64.74
CA MET A 1 11.86 -19.73 63.66
C MET A 1 11.33 -18.78 62.59
N PHE A 2 11.77 -17.53 62.62
CA PHE A 2 11.35 -16.47 61.69
C PHE A 2 12.20 -16.57 60.41
N TYR A 3 11.57 -16.77 59.25
CA TYR A 3 12.24 -16.61 57.97
C TYR A 3 12.14 -15.14 57.52
N LEU A 4 13.31 -14.53 57.38
CA LEU A 4 13.55 -13.17 56.93
C LEU A 4 13.21 -13.08 55.42
N ILE A 5 12.16 -12.33 55.05
CA ILE A 5 11.87 -12.05 53.63
C ILE A 5 12.78 -10.90 53.17
N ASN A 6 13.53 -11.20 52.10
CA ASN A 6 14.59 -10.36 51.54
C ASN A 6 14.00 -9.10 50.87
N PHE A 7 14.16 -7.93 51.50
CA PHE A 7 13.56 -6.64 51.08
C PHE A 7 14.19 -5.99 49.82
N LYS A 8 15.14 -6.64 49.14
CA LYS A 8 15.86 -6.03 48.02
C LYS A 8 15.04 -5.92 46.71
N HIS A 9 14.00 -6.74 46.51
CA HIS A 9 13.26 -6.74 45.25
C HIS A 9 12.19 -5.64 45.12
N ILE A 10 11.73 -5.07 46.23
CA ILE A 10 10.66 -4.04 46.21
C ILE A 10 11.22 -2.67 45.82
N SER A 11 12.47 -2.39 46.17
CA SER A 11 13.12 -1.10 45.89
C SER A 11 13.38 -0.84 44.40
N TYR A 12 13.73 -1.89 43.63
CA TYR A 12 13.93 -1.77 42.18
C TYR A 12 12.62 -1.54 41.42
N PHE A 13 11.49 -2.06 41.91
CA PHE A 13 10.20 -1.89 41.25
C PHE A 13 9.68 -0.45 41.36
N VAL A 14 9.89 0.21 42.50
CA VAL A 14 9.51 1.63 42.68
C VAL A 14 10.39 2.55 41.83
N MET A 15 11.71 2.32 41.76
CA MET A 15 12.61 3.15 40.94
C MET A 15 12.35 3.03 39.43
N ILE A 16 11.90 1.87 38.93
CA ILE A 16 11.59 1.69 37.50
C ILE A 16 10.29 2.43 37.11
N LEU A 17 9.31 2.50 38.01
CA LEU A 17 8.08 3.26 37.81
C LEU A 17 8.33 4.77 37.75
N ASP A 18 9.23 5.31 38.58
CA ASP A 18 9.55 6.75 38.58
C ASP A 18 10.29 7.21 37.32
N VAL A 19 11.27 6.43 36.85
CA VAL A 19 12.03 6.77 35.62
C VAL A 19 11.16 6.70 34.37
N THR A 20 10.21 5.76 34.32
CA THR A 20 9.24 5.66 33.22
C THR A 20 8.19 6.78 33.27
N PHE A 21 7.77 7.22 34.47
CA PHE A 21 6.88 8.38 34.63
C PHE A 21 7.54 9.70 34.22
N LEU A 22 8.80 9.92 34.63
CA LEU A 22 9.58 11.12 34.28
C LEU A 22 9.86 11.22 32.77
N THR A 23 10.20 10.11 32.11
CA THR A 23 10.37 10.09 30.64
C THR A 23 9.05 10.29 29.89
N ALA A 24 7.92 9.78 30.42
CA ALA A 24 6.60 10.00 29.83
C ALA A 24 6.15 11.48 29.93
N HIS A 25 6.39 12.14 31.06
CA HIS A 25 6.06 13.56 31.24
C HIS A 25 6.92 14.47 30.35
N HIS A 26 8.21 14.15 30.20
CA HIS A 26 9.10 14.88 29.28
C HIS A 26 8.68 14.72 27.81
N LYS A 27 8.34 13.51 27.36
CA LYS A 27 7.80 13.27 26.01
C LYS A 27 6.45 13.95 25.76
N ARG A 28 5.58 14.07 26.78
CA ARG A 28 4.30 14.80 26.67
C ARG A 28 4.50 16.32 26.57
N SER A 29 5.48 16.88 27.27
CA SER A 29 5.82 18.31 27.18
C SER A 29 6.34 18.67 25.79
N ILE A 30 7.24 17.86 25.23
CA ILE A 30 7.75 18.03 23.85
C ILE A 30 6.61 17.90 22.81
N LYS A 31 5.68 16.94 22.95
CA LYS A 31 4.51 16.82 22.07
C LYS A 31 3.47 17.95 22.20
N LYS A 32 3.45 18.70 23.32
CA LYS A 32 2.58 19.88 23.47
C LYS A 32 3.22 21.12 22.82
N GLY A 33 4.54 21.31 22.93
CA GLY A 33 5.24 22.40 22.26
C GLY A 33 5.27 22.30 20.74
N VAL A 34 5.42 21.08 20.19
CA VAL A 34 5.47 20.85 18.73
C VAL A 34 4.10 21.02 18.04
N ARG A 35 2.99 21.01 18.79
CA ARG A 35 1.64 21.11 18.23
C ARG A 35 1.24 22.52 17.78
N PHE A 36 2.02 23.55 18.08
CA PHE A 36 1.69 24.94 17.74
C PHE A 36 2.42 25.48 16.49
N LEU A 37 3.26 24.67 15.84
CA LEU A 37 3.94 25.05 14.59
C LEU A 37 3.75 24.00 13.48
N THR A 38 2.60 23.34 13.42
CA THR A 38 2.16 22.72 12.16
C THR A 38 1.43 23.78 11.37
N THR A 39 2.17 24.66 10.70
CA THR A 39 1.58 25.30 9.52
C THR A 39 1.17 24.15 8.60
N ASP A 40 -0.13 24.06 8.28
CA ASP A 40 -0.67 23.05 7.37
C ASP A 40 0.06 23.18 6.03
N TYR A 41 1.17 22.47 5.85
CA TYR A 41 1.92 22.47 4.62
C TYR A 41 1.13 21.66 3.59
N ARG A 42 0.21 22.35 2.91
CA ARG A 42 -0.51 21.79 1.78
C ARG A 42 0.43 21.77 0.58
N ARG A 43 0.62 20.59 -0.01
CA ARG A 43 1.38 20.42 -1.26
C ARG A 43 0.87 21.34 -2.38
N GLU A 44 -0.41 21.70 -2.34
CA GLU A 44 -1.03 22.65 -3.26
C GLU A 44 -1.69 23.77 -2.46
N SER A 45 -1.17 24.99 -2.62
CA SER A 45 -1.53 26.14 -1.79
C SER A 45 -2.82 26.84 -2.19
N LYS A 46 -3.27 26.69 -3.45
CA LYS A 46 -4.46 27.36 -3.98
C LYS A 46 -5.66 26.42 -4.03
N GLN A 47 -6.77 26.83 -3.40
CA GLN A 47 -8.04 26.12 -3.43
C GLN A 47 -9.03 26.82 -4.37
N ILE A 48 -9.73 26.04 -5.20
CA ILE A 48 -10.83 26.51 -6.04
C ILE A 48 -12.11 25.86 -5.52
N LYS A 49 -13.16 26.65 -5.29
CA LYS A 49 -14.46 26.18 -4.81
C LYS A 49 -15.48 26.29 -5.95
N PHE A 50 -16.10 25.18 -6.31
CA PHE A 50 -17.21 25.14 -7.26
C PHE A 50 -18.53 25.04 -6.49
N ARG A 51 -19.55 25.77 -6.95
CA ARG A 51 -20.93 25.51 -6.55
C ARG A 51 -21.53 24.55 -7.55
N VAL A 52 -22.22 23.54 -7.03
CA VAL A 52 -22.77 22.44 -7.81
C VAL A 52 -24.16 22.18 -7.28
N THR A 53 -25.13 21.97 -8.16
CA THR A 53 -26.48 21.53 -7.79
C THR A 53 -26.45 20.06 -7.33
N PRO A 54 -27.48 19.58 -6.60
CA PRO A 54 -27.52 18.18 -6.18
C PRO A 54 -27.42 17.19 -7.35
N GLU A 55 -28.14 17.46 -8.44
CA GLU A 55 -28.18 16.61 -9.64
C GLU A 55 -26.85 16.57 -10.41
N GLU A 56 -26.11 17.68 -10.41
CA GLU A 56 -24.76 17.72 -10.99
C GLU A 56 -23.75 16.99 -10.12
N TYR A 57 -23.92 17.06 -8.79
CA TYR A 57 -23.04 16.35 -7.85
C TYR A 57 -23.18 14.84 -7.98
N GLU A 58 -24.42 14.33 -8.10
CA GLU A 58 -24.69 12.90 -8.31
C GLU A 58 -24.04 12.38 -9.60
N ARG A 59 -24.09 13.16 -10.69
CA ARG A 59 -23.39 12.83 -11.94
C ARG A 59 -21.88 12.79 -11.77
N LEU A 60 -21.30 13.73 -11.01
CA LEU A 60 -19.87 13.73 -10.71
C LEU A 60 -19.47 12.55 -9.83
N GLU A 61 -20.32 12.15 -8.90
CA GLU A 61 -20.11 11.00 -8.01
C GLU A 61 -20.11 9.69 -8.81
N ALA A 62 -21.13 9.43 -9.63
CA ALA A 62 -21.18 8.27 -10.51
C ALA A 62 -19.96 8.17 -11.45
N MET A 63 -19.51 9.31 -11.98
CA MET A 63 -18.33 9.38 -12.84
C MET A 63 -17.03 9.14 -12.06
N ALA A 64 -16.92 9.67 -10.85
CA ALA A 64 -15.79 9.46 -9.94
C ALA A 64 -15.68 7.98 -9.50
N GLU A 65 -16.82 7.34 -9.21
CA GLU A 65 -16.90 5.90 -8.89
C GLU A 65 -16.42 5.03 -10.05
N THR A 66 -16.89 5.32 -11.27
CA THR A 66 -16.46 4.61 -12.49
C THR A 66 -14.94 4.69 -12.68
N LEU A 67 -14.35 5.84 -12.34
CA LEU A 67 -12.93 6.12 -12.51
C LEU A 67 -12.07 5.75 -11.28
N ASN A 68 -12.70 5.32 -10.18
CA ASN A 68 -12.06 5.05 -8.88
C ASN A 68 -11.20 6.23 -8.37
N ILE A 69 -11.65 7.46 -8.58
CA ILE A 69 -11.02 8.67 -8.06
C ILE A 69 -12.04 9.46 -7.25
N SER A 70 -11.59 10.41 -6.43
CA SER A 70 -12.52 11.30 -5.71
C SER A 70 -13.06 12.40 -6.61
N VAL A 71 -14.26 12.91 -6.32
CA VAL A 71 -14.86 14.05 -7.04
C VAL A 71 -13.92 15.27 -7.15
N PRO A 72 -13.17 15.68 -6.09
CA PRO A 72 -12.19 16.76 -6.21
C PRO A 72 -11.03 16.43 -7.18
N MET A 73 -10.59 15.17 -7.21
CA MET A 73 -9.56 14.71 -8.15
C MET A 73 -10.08 14.69 -9.58
N LEU A 74 -11.34 14.30 -9.79
CA LEU A 74 -12.01 14.35 -11.08
C LEU A 74 -12.09 15.79 -11.62
N ALA A 75 -12.54 16.74 -10.80
CA ALA A 75 -12.60 18.16 -11.17
C ALA A 75 -11.21 18.72 -11.52
N LYS A 76 -10.19 18.30 -10.76
CA LYS A 76 -8.79 18.65 -11.03
C LYS A 76 -8.28 18.05 -12.35
N GLN A 77 -8.65 16.81 -12.69
CA GLN A 77 -8.26 16.20 -13.96
C GLN A 77 -8.98 16.82 -15.16
N ALA A 78 -10.27 17.15 -15.00
CA ALA A 78 -11.07 17.84 -16.01
C ALA A 78 -10.47 19.21 -16.36
N THR A 79 -10.08 20.00 -15.36
CA THR A 79 -9.46 21.33 -15.54
C THR A 79 -8.06 21.26 -16.15
N GLN A 80 -7.30 20.18 -15.88
CA GLN A 80 -5.97 19.96 -16.45
C GLN A 80 -5.98 19.49 -17.92
N LYS A 81 -7.13 19.51 -18.62
CA LYS A 81 -7.32 19.01 -20.00
C LYS A 81 -6.87 17.56 -20.22
N LYS A 82 -6.66 16.77 -19.16
CA LYS A 82 -6.49 15.32 -19.31
C LYS A 82 -7.85 14.77 -19.70
N ARG A 83 -7.97 14.22 -20.92
CA ARG A 83 -9.19 13.53 -21.35
C ARG A 83 -9.50 12.47 -20.31
N ILE A 84 -10.59 12.64 -19.59
CA ILE A 84 -11.11 11.67 -18.64
C ILE A 84 -11.62 10.49 -19.47
N LYS A 85 -10.72 9.56 -19.80
CA LYS A 85 -11.09 8.30 -20.42
C LYS A 85 -11.45 7.33 -19.30
N GLN A 86 -12.59 6.68 -19.44
CA GLN A 86 -12.93 5.55 -18.58
C GLN A 86 -11.78 4.52 -18.63
N PRO A 87 -11.37 3.93 -17.49
CA PRO A 87 -10.39 2.87 -17.50
C PRO A 87 -10.93 1.75 -18.39
N ARG A 88 -10.08 1.23 -19.28
CA ARG A 88 -10.47 0.18 -20.26
C ARG A 88 -10.87 -1.13 -19.57
N ILE A 89 -10.52 -1.29 -18.29
CA ILE A 89 -10.82 -2.46 -17.48
C ILE A 89 -11.45 -1.96 -16.18
N ASP A 90 -12.50 -2.66 -15.76
CA ASP A 90 -13.17 -2.45 -14.50
C ASP A 90 -12.25 -2.82 -13.31
N ARG A 91 -12.63 -2.37 -12.10
CA ARG A 91 -11.83 -2.65 -10.90
C ARG A 91 -11.70 -4.15 -10.63
N GLN A 92 -12.76 -4.91 -10.85
CA GLN A 92 -12.75 -6.35 -10.60
C GLN A 92 -11.81 -7.07 -11.56
N GLY A 93 -11.87 -6.75 -12.86
CA GLY A 93 -10.95 -7.28 -13.86
C GLY A 93 -9.50 -6.86 -13.60
N ALA A 94 -9.24 -5.63 -13.14
CA ALA A 94 -7.90 -5.19 -12.76
C ALA A 94 -7.32 -6.01 -11.58
N LEU A 95 -8.15 -6.34 -10.59
CA LEU A 95 -7.74 -7.17 -9.45
C LEU A 95 -7.47 -8.62 -9.85
N GLU A 96 -8.27 -9.18 -10.77
CA GLU A 96 -8.04 -10.51 -11.34
C GLU A 96 -6.72 -10.58 -12.12
N ILE A 97 -6.49 -9.61 -13.00
CA ILE A 97 -5.24 -9.51 -13.77
C ILE A 97 -4.03 -9.38 -12.83
N ALA A 98 -4.16 -8.58 -11.75
CA ALA A 98 -3.10 -8.46 -10.75
C ALA A 98 -2.81 -9.78 -10.01
N LYS A 99 -3.84 -10.60 -9.72
CA LYS A 99 -3.67 -11.93 -9.13
C LYS A 99 -2.95 -12.89 -10.09
N GLU A 100 -3.34 -12.91 -11.36
CA GLU A 100 -2.70 -13.74 -12.39
C GLU A 100 -1.23 -13.35 -12.61
N LEU A 101 -0.93 -12.05 -12.69
CA LEU A 101 0.44 -11.54 -12.78
C LEU A 101 1.29 -11.94 -11.58
N ARG A 102 0.73 -11.90 -10.36
CA ARG A 102 1.42 -12.34 -9.14
C ARG A 102 1.74 -13.84 -9.17
N ALA A 103 0.83 -14.67 -9.69
CA ALA A 103 1.06 -16.11 -9.84
C ALA A 103 2.18 -16.39 -10.86
N ILE A 104 2.18 -15.69 -12.01
CA ILE A 104 3.26 -15.74 -13.01
C ILE A 104 4.61 -15.34 -12.39
N GLY A 105 4.65 -14.24 -11.63
CA GLY A 105 5.86 -13.77 -10.96
C GLY A 105 6.41 -14.75 -9.92
N THR A 106 5.52 -15.41 -9.16
CA THR A 106 5.90 -16.43 -8.18
C THR A 106 6.48 -17.66 -8.86
N ASN A 107 5.87 -18.11 -9.95
CA ASN A 107 6.37 -19.22 -10.75
C ASN A 107 7.75 -18.89 -11.35
N LEU A 108 7.94 -17.67 -11.86
CA LEU A 108 9.24 -17.22 -12.36
C LEU A 108 10.31 -17.22 -11.25
N ASN A 109 9.98 -16.73 -10.06
CA ASN A 109 10.89 -16.73 -8.92
C ASN A 109 11.30 -18.16 -8.50
N GLN A 110 10.38 -19.12 -8.56
CA GLN A 110 10.69 -20.53 -8.33
C GLN A 110 11.64 -21.10 -9.40
N LEU A 111 11.49 -20.70 -10.66
CA LEU A 111 12.42 -21.09 -11.73
C LEU A 111 13.81 -20.52 -11.50
N THR A 112 13.91 -19.23 -11.16
CA THR A 112 15.19 -18.58 -10.86
C THR A 112 15.89 -19.26 -9.69
N LYS A 113 15.17 -19.58 -8.62
CA LYS A 113 15.73 -20.33 -7.48
C LYS A 113 16.22 -21.71 -7.89
N ALA A 114 15.41 -22.46 -8.65
CA ALA A 114 15.79 -23.80 -9.11
C ALA A 114 17.05 -23.78 -10.00
N VAL A 115 17.20 -22.76 -10.85
CA VAL A 115 18.41 -22.57 -11.67
C VAL A 115 19.61 -22.19 -10.81
N HIS A 116 19.42 -21.38 -9.77
CA HIS A 116 20.50 -20.91 -8.91
C HIS A 116 21.02 -21.98 -7.93
N THR A 117 20.16 -22.92 -7.50
CA THR A 117 20.51 -23.95 -6.51
C THR A 117 20.94 -25.30 -7.11
N SER A 118 20.78 -25.52 -8.42
CA SER A 118 20.98 -26.83 -9.04
C SER A 118 21.99 -26.76 -10.17
N HIS A 119 22.88 -27.76 -10.29
CA HIS A 119 23.58 -27.99 -11.55
C HIS A 119 22.54 -28.35 -12.63
N ILE A 120 22.60 -27.64 -13.75
CA ILE A 120 21.62 -27.76 -14.82
C ILE A 120 21.90 -29.04 -15.61
N ASP A 121 21.14 -30.09 -15.33
CA ASP A 121 21.08 -31.29 -16.17
C ASP A 121 20.11 -31.09 -17.36
N GLU A 122 20.30 -31.86 -18.44
CA GLU A 122 19.52 -31.76 -19.68
C GLU A 122 18.02 -32.01 -19.44
N THR A 123 17.70 -32.90 -18.50
CA THR A 123 16.32 -33.21 -18.08
C THR A 123 15.67 -32.02 -17.36
N LEU A 124 16.42 -31.34 -16.48
CA LEU A 124 15.97 -30.14 -15.78
C LEU A 124 15.83 -28.96 -16.75
N ALA A 125 16.76 -28.80 -17.70
CA ALA A 125 16.70 -27.79 -18.74
C ALA A 125 15.42 -27.89 -19.59
N LYS A 126 15.06 -29.10 -20.05
CA LYS A 126 13.80 -29.33 -20.80
C LYS A 126 12.55 -28.99 -19.98
N LYS A 127 12.56 -29.29 -18.68
CA LYS A 127 11.45 -28.96 -17.76
C LYS A 127 11.33 -27.46 -17.52
N LEU A 128 12.45 -26.76 -17.38
CA LEU A 128 12.49 -25.29 -17.26
C LEU A 128 11.98 -24.61 -18.53
N LEU A 129 12.39 -25.10 -19.71
CA LEU A 129 11.96 -24.58 -21.00
C LEU A 129 10.43 -24.67 -21.16
N ARG A 130 9.83 -25.81 -20.82
CA ARG A 130 8.37 -25.98 -20.83
C ARG A 130 7.67 -25.00 -19.89
N LYS A 131 8.18 -24.80 -18.67
CA LYS A 131 7.60 -23.85 -17.71
C LYS A 131 7.69 -22.41 -18.20
N LEU A 132 8.81 -22.01 -18.79
CA LEU A 132 8.97 -20.70 -19.42
C LEU A 132 7.97 -20.50 -20.57
N GLU A 133 7.74 -21.52 -21.38
CA GLU A 133 6.78 -21.44 -22.48
C GLU A 133 5.34 -21.28 -21.98
N MET A 134 4.98 -21.95 -20.88
CA MET A 134 3.68 -21.77 -20.21
C MET A 134 3.51 -20.34 -19.66
N LEU A 135 4.54 -19.79 -19.01
CA LEU A 135 4.51 -18.39 -18.54
C LEU A 135 4.35 -17.42 -19.71
N ARG A 136 5.06 -17.64 -20.81
CA ARG A 136 4.93 -16.84 -22.03
C ARG A 136 3.53 -16.90 -22.63
N LYS A 137 2.87 -18.07 -22.61
CA LYS A 137 1.47 -18.23 -23.06
C LYS A 137 0.51 -17.47 -22.13
N GLY A 138 0.65 -17.60 -20.81
CA GLY A 138 -0.17 -16.87 -19.83
C GLY A 138 -0.04 -15.36 -19.94
N LEU A 139 1.18 -14.84 -20.11
CA LEU A 139 1.42 -13.41 -20.27
C LEU A 139 0.78 -12.86 -21.57
N ARG A 140 0.85 -13.62 -22.67
CA ARG A 140 0.19 -13.23 -23.93
C ARG A 140 -1.33 -13.20 -23.81
N TYR A 141 -1.92 -14.16 -23.09
CA TYR A 141 -3.35 -14.18 -22.83
C TYR A 141 -3.79 -12.93 -22.04
N LEU A 142 -3.06 -12.58 -20.98
CA LEU A 142 -3.30 -11.35 -20.23
C LEU A 142 -3.18 -10.10 -21.11
N TRP A 143 -2.18 -10.04 -21.98
CA TRP A 143 -1.98 -8.92 -22.90
C TRP A 143 -3.14 -8.75 -23.89
N GLN A 144 -3.71 -9.85 -24.39
CA GLN A 144 -4.89 -9.81 -25.27
C GLN A 144 -6.15 -9.31 -24.55
N ARG A 145 -6.29 -9.59 -23.25
CA ARG A 145 -7.41 -9.08 -22.42
C ARG A 145 -7.29 -7.59 -22.09
N LEU A 146 -6.10 -7.02 -22.21
CA LEU A 146 -5.77 -5.62 -21.93
C LEU A 146 -5.93 -4.68 -23.14
N ASN A 147 -5.97 -5.22 -24.36
CA ASN A 147 -5.90 -4.46 -25.61
C ASN A 147 -7.25 -4.32 -26.30
#